data_AF-V5HKZ7-F1
#
_entry.id   AF-V5HKZ7-F1
#
_cell.length_a   1.000
_cell.length_b   1.000
_cell.length_c   1.000
_cell.angle_alpha   90.00
_cell.angle_beta   90.00
_cell.angle_gamma   90.00
#
_symmetry.space_group_name_H-M   'P 1'
#
loop_
_entity.id
_entity.type
_entity.pdbx_description
1 polymer ?
#
loop_
_entity_poly.entity_id
_entity_poly.type
_entity_poly.pdbx_seq_one_letter_code
_entity_poly.pdbx_strand_id
1 'polypeptide(L)'
;WWIFSLIVMVAYASVLGEFIIRYRDRPTLNSVDDLLKQKDIKYGTYRRGSTQSFFQKSTFPKYMELWQGMQSQGDEAFVDNYYEGIERVIGGNYAMFLESPVLEYLENRYCEIEQVGDIMGSGGYALALPKGSPYQSELSAAITRLKFDGTLQLLRQYWWEDHNVANCPPEEHVYRPTPFTVRFGRLSLVFIFLLLGLLITMVIMLVIFVRGHSKRDVTAESMSTIWNTLLEELRSAMMCRKEKKPQEATKDGEITPPSPPPVTVSPA
;
A
#
# COMPACT_ATOMS: atom_id res chain seq x y z
N TRP A 1 -32.05 17.98 -13.39
CA TRP A 1 -31.32 16.71 -13.54
C TRP A 1 -29.81 16.89 -13.41
N TRP A 2 -29.17 17.74 -14.23
CA TRP A 2 -27.71 17.90 -14.22
C TRP A 2 -27.10 18.29 -12.86
N ILE A 3 -27.75 19.21 -12.12
CA ILE A 3 -27.30 19.61 -10.76
C ILE A 3 -27.33 18.42 -9.80
N PHE A 4 -28.40 17.64 -9.82
CA PHE A 4 -28.55 16.46 -8.96
C PHE A 4 -27.46 15.42 -9.26
N SER A 5 -27.20 15.12 -10.54
CA SER A 5 -26.12 14.21 -10.94
C SER A 5 -24.74 14.71 -10.50
N LEU A 6 -24.48 16.02 -10.60
CA LEU A 6 -23.22 16.62 -10.17
C LEU A 6 -23.03 16.49 -8.65
N ILE A 7 -24.08 16.77 -7.87
CA ILE A 7 -24.05 16.63 -6.40
C ILE A 7 -23.74 15.18 -6.00
N VAL A 8 -24.40 14.20 -6.64
CA VAL A 8 -24.17 12.77 -6.35
C VAL A 8 -22.75 12.35 -6.72
N MET A 9 -22.22 12.80 -7.87
CA MET A 9 -20.86 12.49 -8.28
C MET A 9 -19.82 13.05 -7.30
N VAL A 10 -19.99 14.30 -6.87
CA VAL A 10 -19.10 14.93 -5.89
C VAL A 10 -19.18 14.21 -4.53
N ALA A 11 -20.39 13.89 -4.06
CA ALA A 11 -20.56 13.16 -2.81
C ALA A 11 -19.89 11.78 -2.84
N TYR A 12 -20.04 11.04 -3.95
CA TYR A 12 -19.38 9.76 -4.15
C TYR A 12 -17.85 9.91 -4.19
N ALA A 13 -17.32 10.89 -4.93
CA ALA A 13 -15.89 11.15 -5.01
C ALA A 13 -15.28 11.50 -3.64
N SER A 14 -15.98 12.28 -2.82
CA SER A 14 -15.54 12.63 -1.47
C SER A 14 -15.48 11.42 -0.54
N VAL A 15 -16.54 10.59 -0.52
CA VAL A 15 -16.58 9.36 0.30
C VAL A 15 -15.53 8.35 -0.16
N LEU A 16 -15.36 8.21 -1.47
CA LEU A 16 -14.31 7.36 -2.04
C LEU A 16 -12.91 7.86 -1.68
N GLY A 17 -12.69 9.18 -1.74
CA GLY A 17 -11.42 9.81 -1.35
C GLY A 17 -11.07 9.52 0.10
N GLU A 18 -12.02 9.72 1.02
CA GLU A 18 -11.83 9.41 2.45
C GLU A 18 -11.53 7.92 2.65
N PHE A 19 -12.25 7.04 1.97
CA PHE A 19 -12.02 5.61 2.02
C PHE A 19 -10.60 5.27 1.55
N ILE A 20 -10.15 5.78 0.40
CA ILE A 20 -8.82 5.51 -0.14
C ILE A 20 -7.72 5.97 0.82
N ILE A 21 -7.84 7.17 1.39
CA ILE A 21 -6.88 7.71 2.36
C ILE A 21 -6.82 6.81 3.60
N ARG A 22 -7.97 6.34 4.09
CA ARG A 22 -8.04 5.43 5.24
C ARG A 22 -7.37 4.07 5.00
N TYR A 23 -7.31 3.56 3.77
CA TYR A 23 -6.55 2.35 3.43
C TYR A 23 -5.08 2.61 3.12
N ARG A 24 -4.69 3.89 2.97
CA ARG A 24 -3.31 4.30 2.74
C ARG A 24 -2.56 4.55 4.05
N ASP A 25 -3.28 5.07 5.05
CA ASP A 25 -2.68 5.67 6.24
C ASP A 25 -3.01 4.90 7.55
N ARG A 26 -3.27 3.58 7.51
CA ARG A 26 -3.32 2.80 8.76
C ARG A 26 -1.93 2.31 9.11
N PRO A 27 -1.34 2.74 10.25
CA PRO A 27 -0.48 1.86 11.00
C PRO A 27 -1.28 0.57 11.22
N THR A 28 -0.69 -0.59 10.95
CA THR A 28 -1.36 -1.86 11.26
C THR A 28 -1.61 -2.00 12.76
N LEU A 29 -0.97 -1.15 13.58
CA LEU A 29 -1.02 -1.16 15.03
C LEU A 29 -0.91 0.28 15.58
N ASN A 30 -1.87 0.76 16.37
CA ASN A 30 -1.76 2.07 17.06
C ASN A 30 -1.56 1.91 18.58
N SER A 31 -2.10 0.83 19.15
CA SER A 31 -1.98 0.51 20.56
C SER A 31 -1.69 -0.97 20.74
N VAL A 32 -1.15 -1.29 21.90
CA VAL A 32 -1.02 -2.65 22.42
C VAL A 32 -2.37 -3.37 22.47
N ASP A 33 -3.49 -2.65 22.63
CA ASP A 33 -4.83 -3.26 22.60
C ASP A 33 -5.20 -3.80 21.22
N ASP A 34 -4.62 -3.23 20.16
CA ASP A 34 -4.86 -3.71 18.80
C ASP A 34 -4.15 -5.05 18.59
N LEU A 35 -2.99 -5.30 19.23
CA LEU A 35 -2.30 -6.59 19.19
C LEU A 35 -3.15 -7.72 19.76
N LEU A 36 -3.97 -7.43 20.78
CA LEU A 36 -4.85 -8.42 21.42
C LEU A 36 -6.08 -8.77 20.57
N LYS A 37 -6.56 -7.82 19.76
CA LYS A 37 -7.75 -8.00 18.91
C LYS A 37 -7.47 -8.76 17.62
N GLN A 38 -6.22 -8.76 17.17
CA GLN A 38 -5.79 -9.31 15.89
C GLN A 38 -4.87 -10.54 16.08
N LYS A 39 -4.68 -11.33 15.02
CA LYS A 39 -3.82 -12.55 15.04
C LYS A 39 -2.79 -12.60 13.91
N ASP A 40 -2.75 -11.60 13.05
CA ASP A 40 -1.90 -11.55 11.86
C ASP A 40 -0.46 -11.19 12.23
N ILE A 41 -0.28 -10.24 13.15
CA ILE A 41 1.01 -9.79 13.69
C ILE A 41 1.31 -10.59 14.96
N LYS A 42 2.41 -11.34 14.94
CA LYS A 42 2.91 -12.05 16.11
C LYS A 42 3.57 -11.06 17.07
N TYR A 43 3.66 -11.39 18.34
CA TYR A 43 4.33 -10.51 19.29
C TYR A 43 4.98 -11.26 20.43
N GLY A 44 6.05 -10.67 20.97
CA GLY A 44 6.61 -11.10 22.25
C GLY A 44 7.93 -10.45 22.60
N THR A 45 8.86 -11.20 23.20
CA THR A 45 9.99 -10.63 23.97
C THR A 45 11.30 -11.39 23.74
N TYR A 46 12.40 -10.79 24.20
CA TYR A 46 13.67 -11.50 24.33
C TYR A 46 13.55 -12.65 25.34
N ARG A 47 14.02 -13.84 24.97
CA ARG A 47 13.90 -15.05 25.78
C ARG A 47 14.71 -14.92 27.08
N ARG A 48 14.09 -15.30 28.20
CA ARG A 48 14.65 -15.22 29.57
C ARG A 48 15.06 -13.81 29.99
N GLY A 49 14.49 -12.77 29.36
CA GLY A 49 14.73 -11.37 29.70
C GLY A 49 13.91 -10.85 30.89
N SER A 50 14.24 -9.63 31.32
CA SER A 50 13.46 -8.84 32.30
C SER A 50 12.02 -8.63 31.82
N THR A 51 11.85 -8.25 30.56
CA THR A 51 10.54 -8.00 29.93
C THR A 51 9.67 -9.26 29.89
N GLN A 52 10.24 -10.43 29.57
CA GLN A 52 9.51 -11.69 29.63
C GLN A 52 9.05 -11.98 31.07
N SER A 53 9.95 -11.79 32.03
CA SER A 53 9.64 -11.98 33.46
C SER A 53 8.59 -11.01 33.98
N PHE A 54 8.55 -9.78 33.44
CA PHE A 54 7.53 -8.79 33.74
C PHE A 54 6.14 -9.29 33.34
N PHE A 55 5.97 -9.75 32.10
CA PHE A 55 4.68 -10.29 31.64
C PHE A 55 4.27 -11.57 32.38
N GLN A 56 5.22 -12.45 32.69
CA GLN A 56 4.97 -13.67 33.48
C GLN A 56 4.44 -13.40 34.89
N LYS A 57 4.96 -12.36 35.55
CA LYS A 57 4.65 -12.05 36.96
C LYS A 57 3.61 -10.96 37.11
N SER A 58 3.18 -10.34 36.01
CA SER A 58 2.23 -9.24 36.06
C SER A 58 0.87 -9.70 36.54
N THR A 59 0.23 -8.89 37.39
CA THR A 59 -1.14 -9.11 37.89
C THR A 59 -2.16 -8.25 37.16
N PHE A 60 -1.71 -7.39 36.23
CA PHE A 60 -2.61 -6.48 35.52
C PHE A 60 -3.31 -7.24 34.36
N PRO A 61 -4.65 -7.17 34.23
CA PRO A 61 -5.39 -8.00 33.28
C PRO A 61 -4.88 -7.92 31.84
N LYS A 62 -4.59 -6.72 31.34
CA LYS A 62 -4.07 -6.48 29.98
C LYS A 62 -2.72 -7.19 29.74
N TYR A 63 -1.83 -7.17 30.73
CA TYR A 63 -0.50 -7.79 30.61
C TYR A 63 -0.56 -9.31 30.76
N MET A 64 -1.49 -9.82 31.58
CA MET A 64 -1.77 -11.25 31.65
C MET A 64 -2.32 -11.78 30.33
N GLU A 65 -3.20 -11.04 29.66
CA GLU A 65 -3.75 -11.40 28.36
C GLU A 65 -2.65 -11.44 27.28
N LEU A 66 -1.77 -10.43 27.25
CA LEU A 66 -0.58 -10.45 26.39
C LEU A 66 0.31 -11.65 26.67
N TRP A 67 0.54 -11.98 27.94
CA TRP A 67 1.34 -13.15 28.32
C TRP A 67 0.69 -14.47 27.86
N GLN A 68 -0.63 -14.60 27.97
CA GLN A 68 -1.37 -15.75 27.45
C GLN A 68 -1.29 -15.82 25.91
N GLY A 69 -1.40 -14.68 25.25
CA GLY A 69 -1.24 -14.58 23.80
C GLY A 69 0.16 -14.99 23.34
N MET A 70 1.22 -14.55 24.02
CA MET A 70 2.60 -15.00 23.77
C MET A 70 2.75 -16.51 23.97
N GLN A 71 2.20 -17.07 25.05
CA GLN A 71 2.23 -18.52 25.28
C GLN A 71 1.50 -19.31 24.19
N SER A 72 0.37 -18.80 23.69
CA SER A 72 -0.40 -19.46 22.64
C SER A 72 0.34 -19.51 21.29
N GLN A 73 1.22 -18.54 21.04
CA GLN A 73 2.10 -18.47 19.87
C GLN A 73 3.33 -19.39 19.99
N GLY A 74 3.59 -19.96 21.18
CA GLY A 74 4.70 -20.88 21.42
C GLY A 74 6.07 -20.22 21.32
N ASP A 75 7.05 -20.96 20.80
CA ASP A 75 8.44 -20.48 20.69
C ASP A 75 8.59 -19.32 19.69
N GLU A 76 7.66 -19.16 18.75
CA GLU A 76 7.75 -18.10 17.74
C GLU A 76 7.52 -16.69 18.32
N ALA A 77 6.92 -16.57 19.51
CA ALA A 77 6.76 -15.30 20.22
C ALA A 77 8.04 -14.81 20.89
N PHE A 78 9.07 -15.66 21.00
CA PHE A 78 10.30 -15.31 21.69
C PHE A 78 11.47 -15.33 20.71
N VAL A 79 12.44 -14.46 20.96
CA VAL A 79 13.69 -14.40 20.20
C VAL A 79 14.87 -14.60 21.12
N ASP A 80 15.89 -15.31 20.64
CA ASP A 80 17.09 -15.60 21.44
C ASP A 80 18.19 -14.55 21.24
N ASN A 81 18.07 -13.74 20.18
CA ASN A 81 19.01 -12.68 19.83
C ASN A 81 18.28 -11.39 19.44
N TYR A 82 18.87 -10.23 19.77
CA TYR A 82 18.33 -8.94 19.35
C TYR A 82 18.34 -8.78 17.83
N TYR A 83 19.37 -9.27 17.14
CA TYR A 83 19.44 -9.22 15.67
C TYR A 83 18.29 -9.98 14.99
N GLU A 84 17.93 -11.15 15.53
CA GLU A 84 16.77 -11.92 15.07
C GLU A 84 15.46 -11.13 15.31
N GLY A 85 15.32 -10.54 16.50
CA GLY A 85 14.18 -9.67 16.81
C GLY A 85 14.03 -8.50 15.85
N ILE A 86 15.14 -7.81 15.57
CA ILE A 86 15.20 -6.68 14.63
C ILE A 86 14.76 -7.11 13.23
N GLU A 87 15.33 -8.20 12.70
CA GLU A 87 14.99 -8.70 11.36
C GLU A 87 13.50 -9.06 11.24
N ARG A 88 12.93 -9.69 12.29
CA ARG A 88 11.51 -10.06 12.31
C ARG A 88 10.59 -8.84 12.41
N VAL A 89 10.98 -7.81 13.17
CA VAL A 89 10.23 -6.54 13.26
C VAL A 89 10.25 -5.82 11.90
N ILE A 90 11.42 -5.70 11.28
CA ILE A 90 11.57 -5.09 9.95
C ILE A 90 10.79 -5.88 8.89
N GLY A 91 10.68 -7.21 9.04
CA GLY A 91 9.84 -8.07 8.22
C GLY A 91 8.34 -7.75 8.28
N GLY A 92 7.89 -6.95 9.26
CA GLY A 92 6.53 -6.40 9.35
C GLY A 92 5.46 -7.36 9.89
N ASN A 93 5.83 -8.57 10.29
CA ASN A 93 4.90 -9.59 10.82
C ASN A 93 5.11 -9.91 12.30
N TYR A 94 5.94 -9.13 12.99
CA TYR A 94 6.28 -9.33 14.39
C TYR A 94 6.43 -8.01 15.15
N ALA A 95 5.89 -7.93 16.35
CA ALA A 95 6.06 -6.81 17.29
C ALA A 95 6.86 -7.29 18.52
N MET A 96 7.91 -6.57 18.86
CA MET A 96 8.77 -6.93 20.00
C MET A 96 8.60 -5.93 21.15
N PHE A 97 8.29 -6.43 22.34
CA PHE A 97 8.34 -5.60 23.55
C PHE A 97 9.79 -5.47 24.03
N LEU A 98 10.24 -4.23 24.13
CA LEU A 98 11.61 -3.83 24.46
C LEU A 98 11.63 -2.78 25.56
N GLU A 99 12.79 -2.57 26.17
CA GLU A 99 13.03 -1.46 27.09
C GLU A 99 13.20 -0.17 26.27
N SER A 100 12.58 0.94 26.70
CA SER A 100 12.64 2.23 26.00
C SER A 100 14.05 2.69 25.57
N PRO A 101 15.11 2.64 26.41
CA PRO A 101 16.44 3.05 25.96
C PRO A 101 17.00 2.16 24.84
N VAL A 102 16.64 0.88 24.81
CA VAL A 102 17.04 -0.04 23.73
C VAL A 102 16.29 0.31 22.45
N LEU A 103 14.99 0.62 22.55
CA LEU A 103 14.19 1.02 21.40
C LEU A 103 14.70 2.33 20.78
N GLU A 104 14.92 3.37 21.59
CA GLU A 104 15.46 4.66 21.12
C GLU A 104 16.84 4.51 20.45
N TYR A 105 17.66 3.58 20.95
CA TYR A 105 18.94 3.25 20.32
C TYR A 105 18.76 2.64 18.93
N LEU A 106 17.74 1.79 18.76
CA LEU A 106 17.43 1.09 17.51
C LEU A 106 16.73 2.01 16.51
N GLU A 107 15.81 2.86 16.92
CA GLU A 107 15.13 3.84 16.06
C GLU A 107 16.14 4.78 15.36
N ASN A 108 17.16 5.22 16.09
CA ASN A 108 18.24 6.04 15.54
C ASN A 108 19.16 5.28 14.56
N ARG A 109 19.00 3.96 14.39
CA ARG A 109 19.86 3.13 13.53
C ARG A 109 19.11 2.39 12.43
N TYR A 110 17.84 2.10 12.67
CA TYR A 110 16.94 1.39 11.77
C TYR A 110 15.68 2.22 11.62
N CYS A 111 15.58 2.96 10.51
CA CYS A 111 14.50 3.91 10.27
C CYS A 111 13.14 3.24 10.05
N GLU A 112 13.12 1.91 9.89
CA GLU A 112 11.92 1.10 9.76
C GLU A 112 11.32 0.69 11.12
N ILE A 113 12.05 0.89 12.22
CA ILE A 113 11.59 0.58 13.58
C ILE A 113 10.96 1.82 14.18
N GLU A 114 9.79 1.67 14.78
CA GLU A 114 9.07 2.72 15.48
C GLU A 114 8.46 2.22 16.80
N GLN A 115 8.35 3.10 17.78
CA GLN A 115 7.58 2.87 18.99
C GLN A 115 6.08 2.91 18.69
N VAL A 116 5.38 1.82 19.05
CA VAL A 116 3.92 1.78 19.01
C VAL A 116 3.33 1.75 20.42
N GLY A 117 2.44 2.71 20.69
CA GLY A 117 1.71 2.82 21.94
C GLY A 117 2.53 3.36 23.12
N ASP A 118 1.95 3.24 24.31
CA ASP A 118 2.50 3.81 25.54
C ASP A 118 3.54 2.91 26.21
N ILE A 119 4.43 3.52 26.99
CA ILE A 119 5.46 2.82 27.77
C ILE A 119 4.79 1.98 28.88
N MET A 120 5.08 0.68 28.91
CA MET A 120 4.47 -0.29 29.83
C MET A 120 5.35 -0.52 31.06
N GLY A 121 5.25 0.41 32.01
CA GLY A 121 5.97 0.36 33.29
C GLY A 121 7.16 1.31 33.34
N SER A 122 7.84 1.32 34.48
CA SER A 122 9.04 2.11 34.70
C SER A 122 10.15 1.21 35.26
N GLY A 123 11.33 1.35 34.67
CA GLY A 123 12.53 0.64 35.06
C GLY A 123 13.75 1.54 34.96
N GLY A 124 14.88 1.08 35.47
CA GLY A 124 16.14 1.79 35.36
C GLY A 124 17.32 0.85 35.52
N TYR A 125 18.43 1.18 34.88
CA TYR A 125 19.68 0.45 35.03
C TYR A 125 20.42 0.91 36.28
N ALA A 126 21.10 -0.04 36.93
CA ALA A 126 21.90 0.20 38.13
C ALA A 126 23.15 -0.67 38.13
N LEU A 127 24.21 -0.20 38.79
CA LEU A 127 25.40 -1.00 39.04
C LEU A 127 25.15 -1.93 40.23
N ALA A 128 25.25 -3.24 39.99
CA ALA A 128 25.10 -4.25 41.03
C ALA A 128 26.44 -4.49 41.75
N LEU A 129 26.40 -4.54 43.09
CA LEU A 129 27.54 -4.86 43.93
C LEU A 129 27.19 -6.06 44.83
N PRO A 130 28.18 -6.86 45.26
CA PRO A 130 27.97 -7.87 46.29
C PRO A 130 27.35 -7.25 47.55
N LYS A 131 26.47 -8.02 48.22
CA LYS A 131 25.84 -7.58 49.46
C LYS A 131 26.91 -7.25 50.50
N GLY A 132 26.81 -6.07 51.12
CA GLY A 132 27.77 -5.59 52.11
C GLY A 132 29.05 -4.97 51.54
N SER A 133 29.10 -4.70 50.23
CA SER A 133 30.25 -4.02 49.61
C SER A 133 30.49 -2.63 50.22
N PRO A 134 31.72 -2.30 50.64
CA PRO A 134 32.05 -0.99 51.20
C PRO A 134 31.96 0.15 50.16
N TYR A 135 32.00 -0.20 48.87
CA TYR A 135 32.00 0.78 47.76
C TYR A 135 30.61 1.30 47.38
N GLN A 136 29.54 0.76 47.95
CA GLN A 136 28.18 1.09 47.56
C GLN A 136 27.88 2.60 47.71
N SER A 137 28.25 3.19 48.84
CA SER A 137 28.01 4.61 49.13
C SER A 137 28.82 5.52 48.23
N GLU A 138 30.10 5.22 48.05
CA GLU A 138 31.02 6.00 47.21
C GLU A 138 30.60 5.97 45.73
N LEU A 139 30.27 4.79 45.19
CA LEU A 139 29.81 4.65 43.81
C LEU A 139 28.45 5.33 43.58
N SER A 140 27.51 5.21 44.53
CA SER A 140 26.22 5.89 44.42
C SER A 140 26.39 7.42 44.41
N ALA A 141 27.29 7.95 45.24
CA ALA A 141 27.61 9.38 45.27
C ALA A 141 28.29 9.83 43.97
N ALA A 142 29.20 9.03 43.42
CA ALA A 142 29.86 9.30 42.15
C ALA A 142 28.86 9.35 40.97
N ILE A 143 27.97 8.35 40.85
CA ILE A 143 26.90 8.33 39.83
C ILE A 143 25.99 9.56 39.98
N THR A 144 25.65 9.93 41.22
CA THR A 144 24.82 11.09 41.50
C THR A 144 25.50 12.38 41.04
N ARG A 145 26.82 12.53 41.25
CA ARG A 145 27.59 13.67 40.73
C ARG A 145 27.56 13.72 39.20
N LEU A 146 27.84 12.60 38.53
CA LEU A 146 27.80 12.48 37.06
C LEU A 146 26.41 12.77 36.47
N LYS A 147 25.35 12.56 37.26
CA LYS A 147 23.99 12.92 36.88
C LYS A 147 23.75 14.43 37.04
N PHE A 148 24.16 15.01 38.17
CA PHE A 148 23.94 16.44 38.46
C PHE A 148 24.79 17.38 37.61
N ASP A 149 26.01 16.98 37.26
CA ASP A 149 26.88 17.78 36.39
C ASP A 149 26.55 17.61 34.88
N GLY A 150 25.62 16.71 34.54
CA GLY A 150 25.18 16.47 33.16
C GLY A 150 26.07 15.52 32.35
N THR A 151 27.15 14.97 32.93
CA THR A 151 28.07 14.06 32.22
C THR A 151 27.35 12.85 31.65
N LEU A 152 26.42 12.24 32.41
CA LEU A 152 25.63 11.11 31.92
C LEU A 152 24.72 11.49 30.74
N GLN A 153 24.23 12.73 30.70
CA GLN A 153 23.39 13.19 29.60
C GLN A 153 24.21 13.41 28.33
N LEU A 154 25.41 13.97 28.45
CA LEU A 154 26.36 14.09 27.34
C LEU A 154 26.76 12.72 26.79
N LEU A 155 27.03 11.76 27.67
CA LEU A 155 27.30 10.39 27.25
C LEU A 155 26.11 9.76 26.52
N ARG A 156 24.88 9.94 27.03
CA ARG A 156 23.68 9.45 26.35
C ARG A 156 23.55 10.06 24.95
N GLN A 157 23.62 11.38 24.84
CA GLN A 157 23.54 12.07 23.55
C GLN A 157 24.59 11.54 22.57
N TYR A 158 25.84 11.42 23.02
CA TYR A 158 26.91 10.89 22.17
C TYR A 158 26.61 9.49 21.65
N TRP A 159 26.20 8.55 22.52
CA TRP A 159 25.99 7.15 22.14
C TRP A 159 24.66 6.88 21.41
N TRP A 160 23.62 7.68 21.68
CA TRP A 160 22.30 7.50 21.06
C TRP A 160 22.10 8.36 19.81
N GLU A 161 22.51 9.62 19.83
CA GLU A 161 22.18 10.62 18.80
C GLU A 161 23.35 10.94 17.86
N ASP A 162 24.60 10.89 18.34
CA ASP A 162 25.76 11.29 17.51
C ASP A 162 26.49 10.09 16.89
N HIS A 163 26.63 8.99 17.63
CA HIS A 163 27.52 7.88 17.27
C HIS A 163 26.82 6.80 16.44
N ASN A 164 27.30 6.57 15.21
CA ASN A 164 26.78 5.52 14.29
C ASN A 164 25.26 5.58 14.10
N VAL A 165 24.70 6.79 14.03
CA VAL A 165 23.29 7.03 13.76
C VAL A 165 23.03 6.96 12.26
N ALA A 166 21.93 6.33 11.89
CA ALA A 166 21.47 6.30 10.51
C ALA A 166 20.91 7.68 10.16
N ASN A 167 21.21 8.19 8.96
CA ASN A 167 20.56 9.38 8.44
C ASN A 167 19.14 9.01 8.01
N CYS A 168 18.26 8.81 8.99
CA CYS A 168 16.85 8.65 8.72
C CYS A 168 16.33 9.93 8.07
N PRO A 169 15.53 9.82 6.99
CA PRO A 169 14.85 10.99 6.47
C PRO A 169 14.10 11.62 7.64
N PRO A 170 14.14 12.96 7.81
CA PRO A 170 13.37 13.61 8.84
C PRO A 170 11.92 13.10 8.75
N GLU A 171 11.22 13.03 9.88
CA GLU A 171 9.77 12.83 9.95
C GLU A 171 9.08 13.97 9.19
N GLU A 172 9.20 13.91 7.89
CA GLU A 172 8.28 14.47 6.97
C GLU A 172 7.00 13.70 7.25
N HIS A 173 6.14 14.29 8.09
CA HIS A 173 4.70 14.28 7.84
C HIS A 173 4.37 14.85 6.44
N VAL A 174 5.20 14.61 5.43
CA VAL A 174 4.82 14.66 4.05
C VAL A 174 3.90 13.48 3.92
N TYR A 175 2.62 13.81 4.00
CA TYR A 175 1.64 13.41 3.02
C TYR A 175 2.34 13.31 1.67
N ARG A 176 3.09 12.23 1.42
CA ARG A 176 3.62 11.93 0.10
C ARG A 176 2.37 11.41 -0.58
N PRO A 177 1.77 12.12 -1.56
CA PRO A 177 0.97 11.43 -2.53
C PRO A 177 1.95 10.48 -3.22
N THR A 178 2.13 9.27 -2.67
CA THR A 178 2.64 8.14 -3.43
C THR A 178 1.85 8.20 -4.73
N PRO A 179 2.52 8.31 -5.90
CA PRO A 179 1.81 8.44 -7.16
C PRO A 179 0.79 7.31 -7.20
N PHE A 180 -0.45 7.65 -7.56
CA PHE A 180 -1.54 6.69 -7.70
C PHE A 180 -1.14 5.69 -8.79
N THR A 181 -0.32 4.71 -8.44
CA THR A 181 -0.04 3.58 -9.29
C THR A 181 -1.31 2.78 -9.26
N VAL A 182 -2.07 2.89 -10.34
CA VAL A 182 -3.34 2.21 -10.53
C VAL A 182 -3.05 0.73 -10.56
N ARG A 183 -2.92 0.10 -9.39
CA ARG A 183 -2.68 -1.33 -9.29
C ARG A 183 -3.94 -2.01 -9.82
N PHE A 184 -3.84 -2.61 -11.01
CA PHE A 184 -4.97 -3.23 -11.74
C PHE A 184 -5.85 -4.11 -10.84
N GLY A 185 -5.28 -4.74 -9.80
CA GLY A 185 -6.02 -5.53 -8.83
C GLY A 185 -7.16 -4.78 -8.10
N ARG A 186 -7.01 -3.47 -7.81
CA ARG A 186 -8.07 -2.70 -7.11
C ARG A 186 -9.17 -2.17 -8.04
N LEU A 187 -8.89 -1.96 -9.33
CA LEU A 187 -9.90 -1.56 -10.33
C LEU A 187 -10.48 -2.72 -11.13
N SER A 188 -10.05 -3.96 -10.85
CA SER A 188 -10.48 -5.16 -11.57
C SER A 188 -12.00 -5.30 -11.64
N LEU A 189 -12.73 -4.90 -10.59
CA LEU A 189 -14.19 -4.96 -10.58
C LEU A 189 -14.84 -4.06 -11.65
N VAL A 190 -14.31 -2.86 -11.88
CA VAL A 190 -14.84 -1.95 -12.90
C VAL A 190 -14.71 -2.57 -14.30
N PHE A 191 -13.57 -3.20 -14.58
CA PHE A 191 -13.35 -3.91 -15.85
C PHE A 191 -14.25 -5.13 -16.00
N ILE A 192 -14.48 -5.89 -14.93
CA ILE A 192 -15.40 -7.04 -14.94
C ILE A 192 -16.83 -6.58 -15.27
N PHE A 193 -17.31 -5.52 -14.62
CA PHE A 193 -18.65 -4.98 -14.92
C PHE A 193 -18.77 -4.43 -16.35
N LEU A 194 -17.72 -3.79 -16.88
CA LEU A 194 -17.70 -3.29 -18.25
C LEU A 194 -17.79 -4.45 -19.27
N LEU A 195 -17.01 -5.51 -19.06
CA LEU A 195 -17.06 -6.72 -19.90
C LEU A 195 -18.42 -7.42 -19.83
N LEU A 196 -18.98 -7.56 -18.62
CA LEU A 196 -20.30 -8.16 -18.44
C LEU A 196 -21.39 -7.35 -19.14
N GLY A 197 -21.34 -6.02 -19.04
CA GLY A 197 -22.25 -5.13 -19.74
C GLY A 197 -22.16 -5.28 -21.25
N LEU A 198 -20.94 -5.35 -21.81
CA LEU A 198 -20.72 -5.58 -23.24
C LEU A 198 -21.25 -6.93 -23.71
N LEU A 199 -21.08 -7.98 -22.90
CA LEU A 199 -21.58 -9.31 -23.23
C LEU A 199 -23.11 -9.36 -23.20
N ILE A 200 -23.74 -8.73 -22.22
CA ILE A 200 -25.20 -8.62 -22.13
C ILE A 200 -25.76 -7.84 -23.34
N THR A 201 -25.17 -6.71 -23.71
CA THR A 201 -25.64 -5.94 -24.87
C THR A 201 -25.46 -6.70 -26.18
N MET A 202 -24.35 -7.43 -26.34
CA MET A 202 -24.14 -8.31 -27.49
C MET A 202 -25.22 -9.40 -27.57
N VAL A 203 -25.53 -10.07 -26.46
CA VAL A 203 -26.57 -11.11 -26.39
C VAL A 203 -27.95 -10.54 -26.72
N ILE A 204 -28.30 -9.39 -26.15
CA ILE A 204 -29.58 -8.71 -26.44
C ILE A 204 -29.68 -8.36 -27.93
N MET A 205 -28.62 -7.81 -28.51
CA MET A 205 -28.57 -7.50 -29.95
C MET A 205 -28.73 -8.76 -30.81
N LEU A 206 -28.09 -9.87 -30.43
CA LEU A 206 -28.18 -11.14 -31.15
C LEU A 206 -29.60 -11.72 -31.05
N VAL A 207 -30.24 -11.66 -29.87
CA VAL A 207 -31.63 -12.11 -29.69
C VAL A 207 -32.62 -11.26 -30.50
N ILE A 208 -32.43 -9.94 -30.52
CA ILE A 208 -33.25 -9.03 -31.36
C ILE A 208 -33.04 -9.35 -32.84
N PHE A 209 -31.79 -9.57 -33.26
CA PHE A 209 -31.46 -9.92 -34.65
C PHE A 209 -32.13 -11.22 -35.08
N VAL A 210 -31.99 -12.31 -34.30
CA VAL A 210 -32.61 -13.61 -34.61
C VAL A 210 -34.14 -13.51 -34.62
N ARG A 211 -34.76 -12.81 -33.65
CA ARG A 211 -36.22 -12.61 -33.63
C ARG A 211 -36.69 -11.72 -34.79
N GLY A 212 -35.91 -10.71 -35.17
CA GLY A 212 -36.21 -9.82 -36.28
C GLY A 212 -36.09 -10.50 -37.65
N HIS A 213 -35.13 -11.41 -37.81
CA HIS A 213 -34.92 -12.18 -39.03
C HIS A 213 -35.91 -13.35 -39.13
N SER A 214 -36.20 -14.04 -38.02
CA SER A 214 -37.22 -15.10 -37.98
C SER A 214 -38.63 -14.60 -38.29
N LYS A 215 -38.94 -13.32 -38.02
CA LYS A 215 -40.20 -12.70 -38.46
C LYS A 215 -40.18 -12.26 -39.94
N ARG A 216 -39.01 -12.18 -40.57
CA ARG A 216 -38.84 -11.84 -41.99
C ARG A 216 -38.71 -13.07 -42.88
N ASP A 217 -38.32 -14.22 -42.33
CA ASP A 217 -38.20 -15.48 -43.07
C ASP A 217 -39.40 -16.41 -42.85
N VAL A 218 -40.50 -16.15 -43.57
CA VAL A 218 -41.47 -17.17 -44.01
C VAL A 218 -41.14 -17.59 -45.46
N THR A 219 -39.86 -17.83 -45.72
CA THR A 219 -39.39 -18.57 -46.90
C THR A 219 -38.21 -19.42 -46.46
N ALA A 220 -38.53 -20.68 -46.15
CA ALA A 220 -37.61 -21.69 -45.68
C ALA A 220 -36.65 -22.10 -46.80
N GLU A 221 -35.35 -21.82 -46.64
CA GLU A 221 -34.18 -22.59 -47.14
C GLU A 221 -32.90 -21.76 -46.94
N SER A 222 -32.26 -21.75 -45.76
CA SER A 222 -30.96 -21.05 -45.65
C SER A 222 -30.12 -21.28 -44.38
N MET A 223 -30.27 -22.37 -43.63
CA MET A 223 -29.50 -22.52 -42.38
C MET A 223 -27.97 -22.67 -42.62
N SER A 224 -27.56 -23.13 -43.79
CA SER A 224 -26.15 -23.21 -44.21
C SER A 224 -25.58 -21.86 -44.70
N THR A 225 -26.40 -21.04 -45.36
CA THR A 225 -25.99 -19.73 -45.88
C THR A 225 -25.74 -18.74 -44.74
N ILE A 226 -26.48 -18.89 -43.63
CA ILE A 226 -26.36 -18.07 -42.41
C ILE A 226 -25.02 -18.29 -41.71
N TRP A 227 -24.58 -19.54 -41.52
CA TRP A 227 -23.28 -19.81 -40.90
C TRP A 227 -22.11 -19.25 -41.73
N ASN A 228 -22.22 -19.35 -43.05
CA ASN A 228 -21.17 -18.87 -43.96
C ASN A 228 -21.10 -17.33 -43.99
N THR A 229 -22.24 -16.63 -44.00
CA THR A 229 -22.26 -15.15 -43.97
C THR A 229 -21.83 -14.58 -42.61
N LEU A 230 -22.19 -15.23 -41.49
CA LEU A 230 -21.70 -14.83 -40.16
C LEU A 230 -20.20 -15.09 -39.99
N LEU A 231 -19.68 -16.21 -40.51
CA LEU A 231 -18.24 -16.50 -40.52
C LEU A 231 -17.47 -15.53 -41.43
N GLU A 232 -18.03 -15.15 -42.57
CA GLU A 232 -17.42 -14.17 -43.47
C GLU A 232 -17.41 -12.76 -42.88
N GLU A 233 -18.47 -12.33 -42.20
CA GLU A 233 -18.51 -11.02 -41.56
C GLU A 233 -17.69 -10.97 -40.26
N LEU A 234 -17.60 -12.06 -39.50
CA LEU A 234 -16.65 -12.15 -38.39
C LEU A 234 -15.20 -12.18 -38.88
N ARG A 235 -14.95 -12.81 -40.03
CA ARG A 235 -13.64 -12.84 -40.67
C ARG A 235 -13.27 -11.49 -41.28
N SER A 236 -14.23 -10.75 -41.82
CA SER A 236 -14.03 -9.38 -42.33
C SER A 236 -13.81 -8.38 -41.18
N ALA A 237 -14.54 -8.51 -40.07
CA ALA A 237 -14.36 -7.70 -38.87
C ALA A 237 -13.03 -7.97 -38.16
N MET A 238 -12.56 -9.23 -38.15
CA MET A 238 -11.21 -9.57 -37.68
C MET A 238 -10.10 -9.16 -38.66
N MET A 239 -10.42 -8.97 -39.94
CA MET A 239 -9.46 -8.63 -41.01
C MET A 239 -9.79 -7.26 -41.63
N CYS A 240 -9.74 -6.20 -40.84
CA CYS A 240 -9.80 -4.85 -41.39
C CYS A 240 -8.66 -3.97 -40.84
N ARG A 241 -7.49 -4.03 -41.51
CA ARG A 241 -6.88 -2.87 -42.19
C ARG A 241 -5.60 -3.27 -42.94
N LYS A 242 -5.70 -3.44 -44.26
CA LYS A 242 -4.59 -3.11 -45.17
C LYS A 242 -5.15 -2.17 -46.23
N GLU A 243 -4.81 -0.90 -46.10
CA GLU A 243 -5.17 0.17 -47.04
C GLU A 243 -4.71 -0.19 -48.46
N LYS A 244 -5.57 0.09 -49.45
CA LYS A 244 -5.13 0.42 -50.81
C LYS A 244 -5.70 1.78 -51.18
N LYS A 245 -4.79 2.72 -51.44
CA LYS A 245 -5.06 4.02 -52.08
C LYS A 245 -5.68 3.81 -53.48
N PRO A 246 -6.55 4.71 -53.95
CA PRO A 246 -6.96 4.72 -55.36
C PRO A 246 -5.81 5.21 -56.24
N GLN A 247 -5.47 4.46 -57.30
CA GLN A 247 -4.67 4.94 -58.43
C GLN A 247 -5.63 5.31 -59.56
N GLU A 248 -5.59 6.58 -59.95
CA GLU A 248 -6.29 7.17 -61.09
C GLU A 248 -5.83 6.54 -62.41
N ALA A 249 -6.79 6.19 -63.26
CA ALA A 249 -6.57 5.65 -64.59
C ALA A 249 -6.25 6.78 -65.58
N THR A 250 -5.07 6.68 -66.20
CA THR A 250 -4.64 7.49 -67.34
C THR A 250 -5.48 7.12 -68.58
N LYS A 251 -6.11 8.11 -69.22
CA LYS A 251 -6.57 8.02 -70.60
C LYS A 251 -6.09 9.24 -71.36
N ASP A 252 -5.28 8.99 -72.37
CA ASP A 252 -4.77 9.95 -73.34
C ASP A 252 -5.92 10.54 -74.17
N GLY A 253 -5.85 11.86 -74.38
CA GLY A 253 -6.77 12.64 -75.19
C GLY A 253 -6.18 14.01 -75.44
N GLU A 254 -5.51 14.13 -76.57
CA GLU A 254 -4.84 15.32 -77.11
C GLU A 254 -5.80 16.50 -77.37
N ILE A 255 -5.34 17.73 -77.10
CA ILE A 255 -5.44 18.98 -77.92
C ILE A 255 -5.05 20.21 -77.05
N THR A 256 -4.10 20.98 -77.57
CA THR A 256 -3.42 22.20 -77.05
C THR A 256 -4.31 23.48 -76.90
N PRO A 257 -3.81 24.56 -76.22
CA PRO A 257 -4.58 25.51 -75.40
C PRO A 257 -4.88 26.87 -76.09
N PRO A 258 -5.53 27.84 -75.38
CA PRO A 258 -4.80 29.10 -75.13
C PRO A 258 -5.09 29.88 -73.81
N SER A 259 -3.97 30.40 -73.28
CA SER A 259 -3.64 31.68 -72.60
C SER A 259 -4.50 32.37 -71.50
N PRO A 260 -3.85 33.02 -70.50
CA PRO A 260 -4.48 33.57 -69.30
C PRO A 260 -4.73 35.10 -69.37
N PRO A 261 -5.58 35.67 -68.49
CA PRO A 261 -5.53 37.07 -68.09
C PRO A 261 -4.97 37.27 -66.66
N PRO A 262 -4.56 38.51 -66.30
CA PRO A 262 -3.35 38.76 -65.52
C PRO A 262 -3.59 39.09 -64.04
N VAL A 263 -2.51 38.97 -63.26
CA VAL A 263 -2.40 39.39 -61.86
C VAL A 263 -1.61 40.71 -61.76
N THR A 264 -2.13 41.66 -61.00
CA THR A 264 -1.39 42.76 -60.33
C THR A 264 -2.36 43.35 -59.31
N VAL A 265 -2.23 43.18 -57.98
CA VAL A 265 -1.17 43.58 -57.03
C VAL A 265 -0.80 45.06 -57.18
N SER A 266 -1.01 45.86 -56.12
CA SER A 266 0.07 46.54 -55.37
C SER A 266 -0.49 47.54 -54.32
N PRO A 267 0.33 48.08 -53.39
CA PRO A 267 0.32 47.61 -52.00
C PRO A 267 0.35 48.78 -50.98
N ALA A 268 0.65 48.46 -49.71
CA ALA A 268 1.25 49.29 -48.66
C ALA A 268 0.66 50.70 -48.38
#